data_AF-A0A353QVE9-F1
#
_entry.id   AF-A0A353QVE9-F1
#
_cell.length_a   1.000
_cell.length_b   1.000
_cell.length_c   1.000
_cell.angle_alpha   90.00
_cell.angle_beta   90.00
_cell.angle_gamma   90.00
#
_symmetry.space_group_name_H-M   'P 1'
#
loop_
_entity.id
_entity.type
_entity.pdbx_description
1 polymer ?
#
loop_
_entity_poly.entity_id
_entity_poly.type
_entity_poly.pdbx_seq_one_letter_code
_entity_poly.pdbx_strand_id
1 'polypeptide(L)'
;MNKIILKIILIVIISILLSVNCNAQTNETSVNKLYNEFIKIINSKKNQDIAIDQAIEILNKEPEAIEAYRVLTIIRDVEVTNELRQKYNSLFSKYFSELNDINSKTAEKLILIRLILMCFYNFKSYEEVREKDKICDEILIKMKNECNNKSFSALALQILFLNQQKGEDYMREFINDYPNHPALPYVELELYIVNCWINNEPTKGLEEAQKILKKYSTVITPDGPRFALSVYGFMSTFYARLKDYNNAIKYFNLIKDECPTHPDLPEIEKEINEIK
;
A
#
# COMPACT_ATOMS: atom_id res chain seq x y z
N MET A 1 -61.51 6.55 1.76
CA MET A 1 -60.20 7.21 1.94
C MET A 1 -59.67 7.60 0.56
N ASN A 2 -59.39 8.89 0.33
CA ASN A 2 -59.11 9.41 -1.01
C ASN A 2 -57.82 8.79 -1.58
N LYS A 3 -57.82 8.31 -2.83
CA LYS A 3 -56.65 7.67 -3.49
C LYS A 3 -55.38 8.54 -3.42
N ILE A 4 -55.56 9.86 -3.35
CA ILE A 4 -54.48 10.85 -3.20
C ILE A 4 -53.80 10.75 -1.83
N ILE A 5 -54.58 10.58 -0.76
CA ILE A 5 -54.06 10.45 0.62
C ILE A 5 -53.20 9.19 0.74
N LEU A 6 -53.63 8.09 0.13
CA LEU A 6 -52.86 6.83 0.12
C LEU A 6 -51.51 6.98 -0.61
N LYS A 7 -51.48 7.70 -1.74
CA LYS A 7 -50.24 7.96 -2.48
C LYS A 7 -49.26 8.85 -1.71
N ILE A 8 -49.77 9.87 -1.01
CA ILE A 8 -48.93 10.75 -0.19
C ILE A 8 -48.32 9.96 0.97
N ILE A 9 -49.11 9.12 1.65
CA ILE A 9 -48.60 8.24 2.72
C ILE A 9 -47.52 7.31 2.19
N LEU A 10 -47.70 6.71 1.01
CA LEU A 10 -46.72 5.82 0.41
C LEU A 10 -45.40 6.54 0.08
N ILE A 11 -45.47 7.75 -0.47
CA ILE A 11 -44.28 8.57 -0.77
C ILE A 11 -43.55 8.94 0.51
N VAL A 12 -44.27 9.35 1.56
CA VAL A 12 -43.67 9.68 2.86
C VAL A 12 -43.00 8.46 3.48
N ILE A 13 -43.62 7.28 3.43
CA ILE A 13 -43.02 6.04 3.93
C ILE A 13 -41.76 5.68 3.15
N ILE A 14 -41.77 5.79 1.82
CA ILE A 14 -40.58 5.54 0.97
C ILE A 14 -39.48 6.56 1.29
N SER A 15 -39.80 7.84 1.42
CA SER A 15 -38.83 8.87 1.81
C SER A 15 -38.25 8.63 3.20
N ILE A 16 -39.06 8.18 4.17
CA ILE A 16 -38.60 7.81 5.51
C ILE A 16 -37.66 6.60 5.44
N LEU A 17 -38.03 5.56 4.68
CA LEU A 17 -37.20 4.36 4.47
C LEU A 17 -35.88 4.68 3.75
N LEU A 18 -35.87 5.64 2.82
CA LEU A 18 -34.67 6.12 2.14
C LEU A 18 -33.84 7.09 3.00
N SER A 19 -34.45 7.72 4.00
CA SER A 19 -33.78 8.64 4.94
C SER A 19 -33.26 7.98 6.21
N VAL A 20 -33.47 6.66 6.37
CA VAL A 20 -32.68 5.87 7.29
C VAL A 20 -31.26 5.84 6.72
N ASN A 21 -30.50 6.89 6.98
CA ASN A 21 -29.06 6.78 7.10
C ASN A 21 -28.83 5.70 8.16
N CYS A 22 -28.72 4.45 7.70
CA CYS A 22 -27.79 3.54 8.30
C CYS A 22 -26.45 4.28 8.26
N ASN A 23 -26.17 5.03 9.33
CA ASN A 23 -24.83 5.12 9.86
C ASN A 23 -24.47 3.69 10.30
N ALA A 24 -24.34 2.77 9.33
CA ALA A 24 -23.37 1.74 9.45
C ALA A 24 -22.08 2.53 9.66
N GLN A 25 -21.50 2.45 10.87
CA GLN A 25 -20.06 2.64 10.97
C GLN A 25 -19.50 1.65 9.95
N THR A 26 -19.18 2.14 8.75
CA THR A 26 -18.56 1.31 7.74
C THR A 26 -17.26 0.83 8.36
N ASN A 27 -16.97 -0.46 8.23
CA ASN A 27 -15.74 -1.05 8.77
C ASN A 27 -14.49 -0.25 8.33
N GLU A 28 -14.56 0.42 7.18
CA GLU A 28 -13.61 1.44 6.68
C GLU A 28 -13.20 2.49 7.73
N THR A 29 -14.15 3.02 8.53
CA THR A 29 -13.83 4.03 9.56
C THR A 29 -12.97 3.43 10.69
N SER A 30 -13.13 2.13 10.94
CA SER A 30 -12.41 1.42 12.00
C SER A 30 -10.99 1.02 11.58
N VAL A 31 -10.81 0.61 10.31
CA VAL A 31 -9.51 0.20 9.77
C VAL A 31 -8.61 1.40 9.52
N ASN A 32 -9.16 2.50 8.99
CA ASN A 32 -8.39 3.74 8.81
C ASN A 32 -7.85 4.28 10.15
N LYS A 33 -8.65 4.19 11.24
CA LYS A 33 -8.18 4.56 12.57
C LYS A 33 -7.00 3.71 13.03
N LEU A 34 -7.09 2.38 12.88
CA LEU A 34 -5.99 1.47 13.20
C LEU A 34 -4.74 1.79 12.38
N TYR A 35 -4.92 2.06 11.09
CA TYR A 35 -3.84 2.45 10.19
C TYR A 35 -3.16 3.76 10.63
N ASN A 36 -3.93 4.79 10.99
CA ASN A 36 -3.36 6.05 11.47
C ASN A 36 -2.57 5.88 12.78
N GLU A 37 -3.05 5.02 13.68
CA GLU A 37 -2.31 4.65 14.89
C GLU A 37 -1.01 3.91 14.53
N PHE A 38 -1.08 2.95 13.61
CA PHE A 38 0.10 2.23 13.09
C PHE A 38 1.15 3.19 12.53
N ILE A 39 0.76 4.12 11.64
CA ILE A 39 1.66 5.11 11.05
C ILE A 39 2.31 5.98 12.12
N LYS A 40 1.54 6.42 13.11
CA LYS A 40 2.06 7.22 14.22
C LYS A 40 3.13 6.47 15.02
N ILE A 41 2.93 5.18 15.29
CA ILE A 41 3.89 4.34 16.01
C ILE A 41 5.15 4.16 15.17
N ILE A 42 5.01 3.76 13.90
CA ILE A 42 6.14 3.57 12.98
C ILE A 42 6.99 4.84 12.86
N ASN A 43 6.37 6.00 12.62
CA ASN A 43 7.07 7.28 12.48
C ASN A 43 7.75 7.74 13.78
N SER A 44 7.23 7.33 14.94
CA SER A 44 7.84 7.65 16.23
C SER A 44 9.07 6.80 16.56
N LYS A 45 9.27 5.68 15.84
CA LYS A 45 10.29 4.65 16.09
C LYS A 45 10.25 4.04 17.50
N LYS A 46 9.16 4.21 18.24
CA LYS A 46 8.93 3.65 19.57
C LYS A 46 7.83 2.63 19.50
N ASN A 47 7.92 1.57 20.31
CA ASN A 47 6.89 0.52 20.44
C ASN A 47 6.48 -0.11 19.10
N GLN A 48 7.44 -0.33 18.19
CA GLN A 48 7.16 -0.89 16.86
C GLN A 48 6.64 -2.33 16.91
N ASP A 49 6.87 -3.06 18.00
CA ASP A 49 6.20 -4.33 18.30
C ASP A 49 4.67 -4.20 18.34
N ILE A 50 4.15 -3.10 18.90
CA ILE A 50 2.72 -2.77 18.91
C ILE A 50 2.22 -2.46 17.49
N ALA A 51 3.03 -1.78 16.68
CA ALA A 51 2.68 -1.53 15.28
C ALA A 51 2.53 -2.85 14.49
N ILE A 52 3.34 -3.87 14.79
CA ILE A 52 3.16 -5.20 14.17
C ILE A 52 1.83 -5.84 14.58
N ASP A 53 1.40 -5.71 15.83
CA ASP A 53 0.08 -6.17 16.26
C ASP A 53 -1.05 -5.44 15.52
N GLN A 54 -0.93 -4.12 15.35
CA GLN A 54 -1.90 -3.33 14.59
C GLN A 54 -1.92 -3.73 13.12
N ALA A 55 -0.78 -3.99 12.50
CA ALA A 55 -0.71 -4.47 11.12
C ALA A 55 -1.42 -5.84 10.96
N ILE A 56 -1.21 -6.76 11.89
CA ILE A 56 -1.94 -8.04 11.93
C ILE A 56 -3.45 -7.81 12.07
N GLU A 57 -3.86 -6.88 12.94
CA GLU A 57 -5.28 -6.56 13.15
C GLU A 57 -5.92 -5.96 11.88
N ILE A 58 -5.23 -5.04 11.20
CA ILE A 58 -5.67 -4.44 9.93
C ILE A 58 -5.90 -5.54 8.88
N LEU A 59 -4.92 -6.43 8.69
CA LEU A 59 -5.02 -7.54 7.74
C LEU A 59 -6.14 -8.52 8.08
N ASN A 60 -6.42 -8.76 9.37
CA ASN A 60 -7.51 -9.64 9.79
C ASN A 60 -8.90 -9.00 9.61
N LYS A 61 -9.00 -7.67 9.70
CA LYS A 61 -10.27 -6.94 9.59
C LYS A 61 -10.69 -6.74 8.15
N GLU A 62 -9.80 -6.20 7.32
CA GLU A 62 -10.09 -5.87 5.91
C GLU A 62 -8.85 -6.10 5.03
N PRO A 63 -8.54 -7.35 4.67
CA PRO A 63 -7.37 -7.67 3.85
C PRO A 63 -7.41 -7.05 2.43
N GLU A 64 -8.59 -6.69 1.92
CA GLU A 64 -8.78 -5.99 0.65
C GLU A 64 -8.58 -4.47 0.74
N ALA A 65 -8.49 -3.91 1.95
CA ALA A 65 -8.36 -2.48 2.13
C ALA A 65 -7.00 -1.97 1.65
N ILE A 66 -6.98 -0.73 1.20
CA ILE A 66 -5.76 -0.04 0.80
C ILE A 66 -4.79 0.10 1.99
N GLU A 67 -5.31 0.19 3.22
CA GLU A 67 -4.54 0.16 4.47
C GLU A 67 -3.75 -1.15 4.62
N ALA A 68 -4.35 -2.31 4.30
CA ALA A 68 -3.68 -3.61 4.37
C ALA A 68 -2.49 -3.70 3.38
N TYR A 69 -2.67 -3.16 2.18
CA TYR A 69 -1.58 -3.02 1.21
C TYR A 69 -0.46 -2.09 1.74
N ARG A 70 -0.85 -0.95 2.33
CA ARG A 70 0.09 0.06 2.81
C ARG A 70 0.91 -0.43 4.00
N VAL A 71 0.32 -1.14 4.97
CA VAL A 71 1.08 -1.67 6.11
C VAL A 71 2.16 -2.65 5.67
N LEU A 72 1.89 -3.54 4.70
CA LEU A 72 2.91 -4.45 4.17
C LEU A 72 4.04 -3.70 3.44
N THR A 73 3.70 -2.62 2.74
CA THR A 73 4.68 -1.76 2.09
C THR A 73 5.56 -1.06 3.12
N ILE A 74 4.96 -0.49 4.17
CA ILE A 74 5.66 0.33 5.17
C ILE A 74 6.50 -0.53 6.10
N ILE A 75 6.03 -1.72 6.48
CA ILE A 75 6.81 -2.65 7.32
C ILE A 75 8.20 -2.87 6.72
N ARG A 76 8.33 -2.87 5.39
CA ARG A 76 9.61 -2.97 4.64
C ARG A 76 10.71 -2.04 5.13
N ASP A 77 10.34 -0.86 5.60
CA ASP A 77 11.29 0.23 5.86
C ASP A 77 11.42 0.52 7.37
N VAL A 78 10.95 -0.40 8.21
CA VAL A 78 10.96 -0.27 9.68
C VAL A 78 12.35 -0.59 10.25
N GLU A 79 12.83 0.28 11.13
CA GLU A 79 14.09 0.10 11.87
C GLU A 79 14.02 -1.06 12.88
N VAL A 80 15.10 -1.85 13.02
CA VAL A 80 15.10 -3.02 13.89
C VAL A 80 15.41 -2.65 15.34
N THR A 81 14.39 -2.61 16.21
CA THR A 81 14.55 -2.46 17.67
C THR A 81 14.61 -3.80 18.41
N ASN A 82 14.96 -3.77 19.70
CA ASN A 82 14.97 -4.97 20.54
C ASN A 82 13.57 -5.54 20.78
N GLU A 83 12.58 -4.66 20.95
CA GLU A 83 11.17 -5.01 21.15
C GLU A 83 10.62 -5.69 19.89
N LEU A 84 10.91 -5.11 18.71
CA LEU A 84 10.52 -5.68 17.43
C LEU A 84 11.21 -7.04 17.18
N ARG A 85 12.47 -7.20 17.61
CA ARG A 85 13.19 -8.48 17.59
C ARG A 85 12.49 -9.55 18.45
N GLN A 86 12.02 -9.18 19.65
CA GLN A 86 11.26 -10.09 20.51
C GLN A 86 9.92 -10.47 19.86
N LYS A 87 9.24 -9.49 19.26
CA LYS A 87 7.99 -9.71 18.54
C LYS A 87 8.15 -10.69 17.39
N TYR A 88 9.16 -10.48 16.55
CA TYR A 88 9.50 -11.44 15.49
C TYR A 88 9.76 -12.83 16.07
N ASN A 89 10.60 -12.96 17.11
CA ASN A 89 10.97 -14.28 17.64
C ASN A 89 9.73 -15.06 18.11
N SER A 90 8.77 -14.35 18.71
CA SER A 90 7.47 -14.89 19.09
C SER A 90 6.66 -15.36 17.88
N LEU A 91 6.53 -14.52 16.84
CA LEU A 91 5.82 -14.88 15.60
C LEU A 91 6.48 -16.06 14.89
N PHE A 92 7.81 -16.05 14.76
CA PHE A 92 8.60 -17.09 14.11
C PHE A 92 8.42 -18.43 14.82
N SER A 93 8.61 -18.46 16.14
CA SER A 93 8.46 -19.69 16.93
C SER A 93 7.06 -20.28 16.84
N LYS A 94 6.04 -19.43 16.67
CA LYS A 94 4.64 -19.84 16.65
C LYS A 94 4.16 -20.27 15.26
N TYR A 95 4.58 -19.59 14.19
CA TYR A 95 3.95 -19.72 12.89
C TYR A 95 4.87 -20.23 11.78
N PHE A 96 6.20 -20.21 11.95
CA PHE A 96 7.13 -20.58 10.87
C PHE A 96 6.97 -22.04 10.41
N SER A 97 6.83 -22.98 11.36
CA SER A 97 6.59 -24.40 11.04
C SER A 97 5.23 -24.68 10.40
N GLU A 98 4.30 -23.73 10.48
CA GLU A 98 2.92 -23.84 9.99
C GLU A 98 2.68 -23.04 8.70
N LEU A 99 3.72 -22.46 8.09
CA LEU A 99 3.59 -21.64 6.88
C LEU A 99 2.91 -22.38 5.72
N ASN A 100 3.04 -23.70 5.65
CA ASN A 100 2.42 -24.53 4.61
C ASN A 100 0.88 -24.56 4.67
N ASP A 101 0.29 -24.30 5.84
CA ASP A 101 -1.15 -24.10 5.99
C ASP A 101 -1.50 -22.64 5.66
N ILE A 102 -1.77 -22.39 4.39
CA ILE A 102 -2.00 -21.05 3.83
C ILE A 102 -3.36 -20.44 4.22
N ASN A 103 -4.27 -21.23 4.80
CA ASN A 103 -5.65 -20.82 5.06
C ASN A 103 -5.93 -20.52 6.54
N SER A 104 -4.99 -20.83 7.44
CA SER A 104 -5.09 -20.46 8.86
C SER A 104 -4.09 -19.36 9.21
N LYS A 105 -4.50 -18.42 10.07
CA LYS A 105 -3.63 -17.35 10.61
C LYS A 105 -2.87 -16.60 9.51
N THR A 106 -3.56 -16.37 8.40
CA THR A 106 -2.98 -15.88 7.15
C THR A 106 -2.37 -14.49 7.32
N ALA A 107 -3.01 -13.61 8.10
CA ALA A 107 -2.48 -12.29 8.43
C ALA A 107 -1.14 -12.38 9.18
N GLU A 108 -1.07 -13.19 10.24
CA GLU A 108 0.16 -13.38 11.02
C GLU A 108 1.29 -13.97 10.18
N LYS A 109 0.96 -14.93 9.30
CA LYS A 109 1.94 -15.58 8.41
C LYS A 109 2.47 -14.62 7.34
N LEU A 110 1.61 -13.78 6.74
CA LEU A 110 2.05 -12.75 5.80
C LEU A 110 2.98 -11.73 6.46
N ILE A 111 2.64 -11.28 7.67
CA ILE A 111 3.47 -10.36 8.44
C ILE A 111 4.81 -11.03 8.80
N LEU A 112 4.79 -12.29 9.26
CA LEU A 112 6.02 -13.03 9.51
C LEU A 112 6.91 -13.14 8.26
N ILE A 113 6.34 -13.55 7.11
CA ILE A 113 7.07 -13.63 5.84
C ILE A 113 7.68 -12.26 5.48
N ARG A 114 6.90 -11.18 5.65
CA ARG A 114 7.40 -9.83 5.38
C ARG A 114 8.61 -9.47 6.25
N LEU A 115 8.57 -9.82 7.54
CA LEU A 115 9.69 -9.61 8.45
C LEU A 115 10.90 -10.51 8.11
N ILE A 116 10.69 -11.74 7.62
CA ILE A 116 11.78 -12.62 7.19
C ILE A 116 12.51 -12.02 5.98
N LEU A 117 11.76 -11.65 4.93
CA LEU A 117 12.31 -11.14 3.66
C LEU A 117 13.02 -9.78 3.80
N MET A 118 12.71 -9.04 4.84
CA MET A 118 13.43 -7.82 5.19
C MET A 118 14.80 -8.05 5.83
N CYS A 119 15.20 -9.32 6.00
CA CYS A 119 16.41 -9.68 6.72
C CYS A 119 16.47 -9.00 8.11
N PHE A 120 15.37 -9.02 8.89
CA PHE A 120 15.36 -8.55 10.29
C PHE A 120 16.48 -9.16 11.16
N TYR A 121 17.18 -10.18 10.63
CA TYR A 121 18.29 -10.86 11.26
C TYR A 121 19.50 -10.98 10.34
N ASN A 122 20.65 -10.75 10.97
CA ASN A 122 21.87 -11.50 10.71
C ASN A 122 21.58 -12.99 10.94
N PHE A 123 20.96 -13.65 9.96
CA PHE A 123 21.00 -15.11 9.89
C PHE A 123 22.47 -15.55 9.95
N LYS A 124 22.75 -16.72 10.53
CA LYS A 124 24.11 -17.12 10.91
C LYS A 124 25.03 -17.21 9.68
N SER A 125 24.46 -17.39 8.50
CA SER A 125 25.16 -17.38 7.22
C SER A 125 24.27 -16.86 6.09
N TYR A 126 24.89 -16.45 4.99
CA TYR A 126 24.21 -16.10 3.73
C TYR A 126 23.41 -17.27 3.13
N GLU A 127 23.82 -18.51 3.40
CA GLU A 127 23.09 -19.71 2.96
C GLU A 127 21.76 -19.85 3.69
N GLU A 128 21.74 -19.59 5.00
CA GLU A 128 20.52 -19.60 5.80
C GLU A 128 19.53 -18.53 5.33
N VAL A 129 20.02 -17.32 4.99
CA VAL A 129 19.18 -16.26 4.38
C VAL A 129 18.51 -16.79 3.11
N ARG A 130 19.31 -17.30 2.16
CA ARG A 130 18.80 -17.77 0.86
C ARG A 130 17.80 -18.91 0.97
N GLU A 131 18.01 -19.82 1.93
CA GLU A 131 17.06 -20.90 2.20
C GLU A 131 15.73 -20.35 2.69
N LYS A 132 15.74 -19.38 3.62
CA LYS A 132 14.52 -18.78 4.16
C LYS A 132 13.79 -17.92 3.13
N ASP A 133 14.52 -17.17 2.31
CA ASP A 133 13.94 -16.43 1.18
C ASP A 133 13.22 -17.38 0.22
N LYS A 134 13.87 -18.49 -0.15
CA LYS A 134 13.28 -19.50 -1.03
C LYS A 134 12.01 -20.11 -0.43
N ILE A 135 12.02 -20.45 0.86
CA ILE A 135 10.83 -20.96 1.55
C ILE A 135 9.71 -19.91 1.51
N CYS A 136 10.02 -18.65 1.80
CA CYS A 136 9.03 -17.57 1.76
C CYS A 136 8.44 -17.39 0.36
N ASP A 137 9.26 -17.38 -0.69
CA ASP A 137 8.81 -17.28 -2.07
C ASP A 137 7.88 -18.44 -2.47
N GLU A 138 8.27 -19.68 -2.14
CA GLU A 138 7.45 -20.87 -2.40
C GLU A 138 6.08 -20.78 -1.70
N ILE A 139 6.06 -20.34 -0.44
CA ILE A 139 4.83 -20.15 0.32
C ILE A 139 3.98 -19.02 -0.26
N LEU A 140 4.56 -17.87 -0.61
CA LEU A 140 3.83 -16.75 -1.21
C LEU A 140 3.22 -17.12 -2.55
N ILE A 141 3.96 -17.85 -3.40
CA ILE A 141 3.44 -18.38 -4.67
C ILE A 141 2.25 -19.31 -4.41
N LYS A 142 2.37 -20.21 -3.42
CA LYS A 142 1.27 -21.09 -3.02
C LYS A 142 0.07 -20.30 -2.51
N MET A 143 0.27 -19.32 -1.64
CA MET A 143 -0.79 -18.46 -1.10
C MET A 143 -1.52 -17.69 -2.21
N LYS A 144 -0.79 -17.06 -3.11
CA LYS A 144 -1.33 -16.37 -4.29
C LYS A 144 -2.24 -17.28 -5.13
N ASN A 145 -1.83 -18.52 -5.36
CA ASN A 145 -2.54 -19.43 -6.27
C ASN A 145 -3.70 -20.18 -5.58
N GLU A 146 -3.51 -20.58 -4.32
CA GLU A 146 -4.35 -21.58 -3.64
C GLU A 146 -5.07 -21.06 -2.39
N CYS A 147 -4.79 -19.83 -1.92
CA CYS A 147 -5.49 -19.32 -0.73
C CYS A 147 -6.98 -19.14 -1.02
N ASN A 148 -7.82 -19.59 -0.09
CA ASN A 148 -9.27 -19.52 -0.21
C ASN A 148 -9.76 -18.06 -0.20
N ASN A 149 -9.06 -17.18 0.54
CA ASN A 149 -9.36 -15.76 0.59
C ASN A 149 -8.56 -15.02 -0.49
N LYS A 150 -9.27 -14.43 -1.45
CA LYS A 150 -8.67 -13.72 -2.59
C LYS A 150 -8.02 -12.39 -2.21
N SER A 151 -8.48 -11.73 -1.14
CA SER A 151 -7.78 -10.55 -0.60
C SER A 151 -6.39 -10.93 -0.08
N PHE A 152 -6.28 -12.03 0.68
CA PHE A 152 -4.96 -12.52 1.11
C PHE A 152 -4.11 -13.05 -0.05
N SER A 153 -4.73 -13.59 -1.10
CA SER A 153 -4.02 -13.97 -2.33
C SER A 153 -3.38 -12.74 -3.00
N ALA A 154 -4.11 -11.63 -3.06
CA ALA A 154 -3.60 -10.35 -3.59
C ALA A 154 -2.45 -9.79 -2.75
N LEU A 155 -2.58 -9.82 -1.41
CA LEU A 155 -1.50 -9.39 -0.50
C LEU A 155 -0.25 -10.28 -0.61
N ALA A 156 -0.40 -11.60 -0.79
CA ALA A 156 0.73 -12.49 -1.04
C ALA A 156 1.44 -12.16 -2.36
N LEU A 157 0.67 -11.90 -3.43
CA LEU A 157 1.19 -11.48 -4.72
C LEU A 157 1.94 -10.13 -4.62
N GLN A 158 1.43 -9.18 -3.84
CA GLN A 158 2.12 -7.92 -3.59
C GLN A 158 3.51 -8.12 -2.99
N ILE A 159 3.68 -9.02 -2.02
CA ILE A 159 5.00 -9.24 -1.39
C ILE A 159 6.02 -9.76 -2.43
N LEU A 160 5.57 -10.54 -3.41
CA LEU A 160 6.40 -11.08 -4.49
C LEU A 160 6.92 -10.00 -5.46
N PHE A 161 6.41 -8.77 -5.44
CA PHE A 161 6.92 -7.67 -6.28
C PHE A 161 8.41 -7.38 -6.05
N LEU A 162 8.92 -7.70 -4.85
CA LEU A 162 10.34 -7.53 -4.52
C LEU A 162 11.26 -8.58 -5.18
N ASN A 163 10.70 -9.57 -5.88
CA ASN A 163 11.51 -10.55 -6.59
C ASN A 163 12.29 -9.86 -7.72
N GLN A 164 13.62 -9.93 -7.67
CA GLN A 164 14.50 -9.22 -8.60
C GLN A 164 14.31 -9.60 -10.08
N GLN A 165 13.82 -10.81 -10.36
CA GLN A 165 13.69 -11.32 -11.73
C GLN A 165 12.25 -11.25 -12.23
N LYS A 166 11.26 -11.45 -11.35
CA LYS A 166 9.84 -11.60 -11.71
C LYS A 166 8.94 -10.50 -11.12
N GLY A 167 9.50 -9.51 -10.43
CA GLY A 167 8.73 -8.46 -9.76
C GLY A 167 7.75 -7.76 -10.70
N GLU A 168 8.20 -7.35 -11.88
CA GLU A 168 7.34 -6.73 -12.90
C GLU A 168 6.26 -7.68 -13.42
N ASP A 169 6.58 -8.96 -13.63
CA ASP A 169 5.61 -9.96 -14.07
C ASP A 169 4.50 -10.12 -13.01
N TYR A 170 4.88 -10.15 -11.73
CA TYR A 170 3.93 -10.21 -10.63
C TYR A 170 3.07 -8.94 -10.51
N MET A 171 3.63 -7.75 -10.76
CA MET A 171 2.84 -6.51 -10.82
C MET A 171 1.82 -6.55 -11.97
N ARG A 172 2.22 -7.02 -13.15
CA ARG A 172 1.31 -7.18 -14.30
C ARG A 172 0.21 -8.18 -14.00
N GLU A 173 0.56 -9.29 -13.36
CA GLU A 173 -0.42 -10.28 -12.92
C GLU A 173 -1.39 -9.70 -11.92
N PHE A 174 -0.92 -8.89 -10.96
CA PHE A 174 -1.80 -8.21 -10.00
C PHE A 174 -2.81 -7.30 -10.68
N ILE A 175 -2.37 -6.51 -11.67
CA ILE A 175 -3.24 -5.62 -12.45
C ILE A 175 -4.32 -6.42 -13.20
N ASN A 176 -3.96 -7.58 -13.76
CA ASN A 176 -4.87 -8.41 -14.53
C ASN A 176 -5.88 -9.16 -13.64
N ASP A 177 -5.42 -9.74 -12.55
CA ASP A 177 -6.21 -10.62 -11.70
C ASP A 177 -7.05 -9.84 -10.68
N TYR A 178 -6.62 -8.64 -10.31
CA TYR A 178 -7.28 -7.79 -9.31
C TYR A 178 -7.56 -6.36 -9.85
N PRO A 179 -8.30 -6.20 -10.96
CA PRO A 179 -8.48 -4.91 -11.64
C PRO A 179 -9.32 -3.89 -10.85
N ASN A 180 -10.00 -4.33 -9.78
CA ASN A 180 -10.78 -3.47 -8.90
C ASN A 180 -10.15 -3.29 -7.51
N HIS A 181 -8.92 -3.77 -7.30
CA HIS A 181 -8.27 -3.67 -6.00
C HIS A 181 -7.97 -2.20 -5.67
N PRO A 182 -8.24 -1.73 -4.44
CA PRO A 182 -7.96 -0.34 -4.04
C PRO A 182 -6.50 0.08 -4.19
N ALA A 183 -5.57 -0.88 -4.16
CA ALA A 183 -4.14 -0.64 -4.33
C ALA A 183 -3.66 -0.49 -5.79
N LEU A 184 -4.53 -0.71 -6.78
CA LEU A 184 -4.16 -0.63 -8.20
C LEU A 184 -3.43 0.68 -8.60
N PRO A 185 -3.80 1.88 -8.08
CA PRO A 185 -3.06 3.10 -8.37
C PRO A 185 -1.58 3.02 -7.98
N TYR A 186 -1.25 2.39 -6.85
CA TYR A 186 0.15 2.24 -6.41
C TYR A 186 0.91 1.22 -7.26
N VAL A 187 0.27 0.12 -7.64
CA VAL A 187 0.91 -0.91 -8.48
C VAL A 187 1.22 -0.35 -9.88
N GLU A 188 0.29 0.40 -10.47
CA GLU A 188 0.52 1.06 -11.76
C GLU A 188 1.55 2.19 -11.66
N LEU A 189 1.60 2.93 -10.55
CA LEU A 189 2.64 3.92 -10.29
C LEU A 189 4.03 3.28 -10.30
N GLU A 190 4.20 2.18 -9.57
CA GLU A 190 5.48 1.48 -9.47
C GLU A 190 5.90 0.90 -10.82
N LEU A 191 5.00 0.17 -11.48
CA LEU A 191 5.29 -0.50 -12.75
C LEU A 191 5.56 0.46 -13.90
N TYR A 192 4.85 1.59 -13.99
CA TYR A 192 4.89 2.46 -15.16
C TYR A 192 5.67 3.76 -14.93
N ILE A 193 5.66 4.33 -13.73
CA ILE A 193 6.33 5.60 -13.44
C ILE A 193 7.69 5.36 -12.78
N VAL A 194 7.73 4.59 -11.69
CA VAL A 194 9.00 4.35 -10.96
C VAL A 194 10.01 3.67 -11.87
N ASN A 195 9.58 2.69 -12.68
CA ASN A 195 10.44 2.07 -13.68
C ASN A 195 11.03 3.07 -14.70
N CYS A 196 10.26 4.06 -15.16
CA CYS A 196 10.80 5.11 -16.03
C CYS A 196 11.84 5.98 -15.29
N TRP A 197 11.64 6.23 -13.99
CA TRP A 197 12.59 6.95 -13.15
C TRP A 197 13.89 6.15 -12.94
N ILE A 198 13.81 4.85 -12.68
CA ILE A 198 14.97 3.96 -12.52
C ILE A 198 15.76 3.88 -13.83
N ASN A 199 15.08 3.68 -14.95
CA ASN A 199 15.71 3.51 -16.28
C ASN A 199 16.12 4.82 -16.95
N ASN A 200 15.92 5.96 -16.26
CA ASN A 200 16.21 7.29 -16.78
C ASN A 200 15.51 7.60 -18.12
N GLU A 201 14.20 7.29 -18.20
CA GLU A 201 13.32 7.52 -19.36
C GLU A 201 12.31 8.66 -19.09
N PRO A 202 12.73 9.92 -18.88
CA PRO A 202 11.87 10.96 -18.36
C PRO A 202 10.69 11.32 -19.27
N THR A 203 10.87 11.32 -20.59
CA THR A 203 9.78 11.61 -21.54
C THR A 203 8.65 10.58 -21.44
N LYS A 204 9.00 9.29 -21.44
CA LYS A 204 8.04 8.20 -21.26
C LYS A 204 7.39 8.26 -19.88
N GLY A 205 8.17 8.56 -18.84
CA GLY A 205 7.66 8.75 -17.49
C GLY A 205 6.59 9.85 -17.39
N LEU A 206 6.77 10.97 -18.11
CA LEU A 206 5.76 12.03 -18.19
C LEU A 206 4.48 11.58 -18.91
N GLU A 207 4.59 10.80 -19.98
CA GLU A 207 3.42 10.25 -20.68
C GLU A 207 2.62 9.28 -19.79
N GLU A 208 3.31 8.38 -19.07
CA GLU A 208 2.67 7.47 -18.12
C GLU A 208 2.04 8.22 -16.93
N ALA A 209 2.72 9.26 -16.42
CA ALA A 209 2.18 10.12 -15.37
C ALA A 209 0.85 10.78 -15.76
N GLN A 210 0.75 11.28 -16.99
CA GLN A 210 -0.50 11.88 -17.49
C GLN A 210 -1.62 10.84 -17.59
N LYS A 211 -1.34 9.62 -18.04
CA LYS A 211 -2.33 8.52 -18.10
C LYS A 211 -2.83 8.17 -16.69
N ILE A 212 -1.92 8.02 -15.73
CA ILE A 212 -2.24 7.68 -14.34
C ILE A 212 -3.06 8.78 -13.66
N LEU A 213 -2.69 10.06 -13.85
CA LEU A 213 -3.47 11.18 -13.31
C LEU A 213 -4.89 11.22 -13.88
N LYS A 214 -5.05 10.95 -15.18
CA LYS A 214 -6.39 10.89 -15.79
C LYS A 214 -7.24 9.77 -15.17
N LYS A 215 -6.63 8.62 -14.86
CA LYS A 215 -7.32 7.45 -14.30
C LYS A 215 -7.63 7.59 -12.80
N TYR A 216 -6.76 8.22 -12.02
CA TYR A 216 -6.82 8.23 -10.55
C TYR A 216 -6.81 9.62 -9.90
N SER A 217 -7.20 10.68 -10.63
CA SER A 217 -7.17 12.07 -10.14
C SER A 217 -7.92 12.33 -8.82
N THR A 218 -8.92 11.50 -8.50
CA THR A 218 -9.78 11.66 -7.32
C THR A 218 -9.45 10.70 -6.18
N VAL A 219 -8.42 9.85 -6.32
CA VAL A 219 -8.04 8.89 -5.28
C VAL A 219 -7.41 9.63 -4.10
N ILE A 220 -7.95 9.38 -2.91
CA ILE A 220 -7.43 9.84 -1.63
C ILE A 220 -6.64 8.70 -1.00
N THR A 221 -5.43 8.99 -0.51
CA THR A 221 -4.63 7.98 0.17
C THR A 221 -5.16 7.76 1.60
N PRO A 222 -4.84 6.62 2.24
CA PRO A 222 -5.21 6.41 3.65
C PRO A 222 -4.64 7.46 4.60
N ASP A 223 -3.52 8.08 4.21
CA ASP A 223 -2.84 9.14 4.95
C ASP A 223 -3.55 10.51 4.82
N GLY A 224 -4.51 10.65 3.88
CA GLY A 224 -5.32 11.85 3.67
C GLY A 224 -5.05 12.65 2.39
N PRO A 225 -3.79 12.88 1.95
CA PRO A 225 -3.50 13.58 0.71
C PRO A 225 -4.04 12.86 -0.54
N ARG A 226 -4.13 13.58 -1.66
CA ARG A 226 -4.47 12.97 -2.95
C ARG A 226 -3.30 12.15 -3.47
N PHE A 227 -3.60 10.99 -4.06
CA PHE A 227 -2.62 10.17 -4.76
C PHE A 227 -1.88 10.93 -5.89
N ALA A 228 -2.55 11.93 -6.49
CA ALA A 228 -1.98 12.81 -7.50
C ALA A 228 -0.69 13.51 -7.04
N LEU A 229 -0.50 13.78 -5.74
CA LEU A 229 0.71 14.43 -5.24
C LEU A 229 1.97 13.59 -5.45
N SER A 230 1.87 12.27 -5.24
CA SER A 230 2.98 11.34 -5.53
C SER A 230 3.34 11.36 -7.02
N VAL A 231 2.34 11.44 -7.90
CA VAL A 231 2.58 11.52 -9.35
C VAL A 231 3.23 12.86 -9.72
N TYR A 232 2.79 13.97 -9.14
CA TYR A 232 3.42 15.28 -9.34
C TYR A 232 4.88 15.29 -8.90
N GLY A 233 5.24 14.55 -7.84
CA GLY A 233 6.62 14.38 -7.41
C GLY A 233 7.49 13.82 -8.53
N PHE A 234 7.07 12.70 -9.12
CA PHE A 234 7.77 12.11 -10.27
C PHE A 234 7.79 13.04 -11.49
N MET A 235 6.68 13.71 -11.81
CA MET A 235 6.66 14.66 -12.92
C MET A 235 7.68 15.78 -12.73
N SER A 236 7.77 16.34 -11.52
CA SER A 236 8.76 17.37 -11.18
C SER A 236 10.18 16.88 -11.43
N THR A 237 10.53 15.69 -10.95
CA THR A 237 11.85 15.08 -11.17
C THR A 237 12.12 14.77 -12.65
N PHE A 238 11.13 14.29 -13.42
CA PHE A 238 11.31 14.07 -14.85
C PHE A 238 11.58 15.36 -15.62
N TYR A 239 10.86 16.45 -15.31
CA TYR A 239 11.16 17.75 -15.88
C TYR A 239 12.53 18.28 -15.45
N ALA A 240 12.94 18.04 -14.20
CA ALA A 240 14.28 18.38 -13.74
C ALA A 240 15.37 17.66 -14.56
N ARG A 241 15.20 16.36 -14.81
CA ARG A 241 16.11 15.57 -15.66
C ARG A 241 16.15 16.04 -17.11
N LEU A 242 15.03 16.56 -17.63
CA LEU A 242 14.93 17.19 -18.95
C LEU A 242 15.45 18.64 -18.98
N LYS A 243 15.97 19.16 -17.85
CA LYS A 243 16.41 20.55 -17.70
C LYS A 243 15.30 21.59 -17.97
N ASP A 244 14.04 21.20 -17.75
CA ASP A 244 12.87 22.08 -17.86
C ASP A 244 12.48 22.63 -16.48
N TYR A 245 13.18 23.69 -16.07
CA TYR A 245 12.99 24.32 -14.77
C TYR A 245 11.54 24.79 -14.55
N ASN A 246 10.91 25.38 -15.59
CA ASN A 246 9.59 25.98 -15.45
C ASN A 246 8.50 24.92 -15.19
N ASN A 247 8.57 23.78 -15.86
CA ASN A 247 7.62 22.70 -15.57
C ASN A 247 7.98 21.97 -14.28
N ALA A 248 9.26 21.78 -13.96
CA ALA A 248 9.66 21.16 -12.69
C ALA A 248 9.11 21.96 -11.48
N ILE A 249 9.36 23.27 -11.44
CA ILE A 249 8.88 24.12 -10.34
C ILE A 249 7.35 24.20 -10.28
N LYS A 250 6.66 24.12 -11.43
CA LYS A 250 5.20 24.09 -11.49
C LYS A 250 4.64 22.90 -10.71
N TYR A 251 5.14 21.67 -10.95
CA TYR A 251 4.64 20.49 -10.25
C TYR A 251 5.09 20.42 -8.79
N PHE A 252 6.30 20.88 -8.49
CA PHE A 252 6.74 21.06 -7.10
C PHE A 252 5.80 21.96 -6.29
N ASN A 253 5.40 23.12 -6.84
CA ASN A 253 4.49 24.03 -6.17
C ASN A 253 3.10 23.42 -5.94
N LEU A 254 2.58 22.61 -6.87
CA LEU A 254 1.31 21.90 -6.66
C LEU A 254 1.35 20.98 -5.43
N ILE A 255 2.49 20.33 -5.17
CA ILE A 255 2.68 19.50 -3.98
C ILE A 255 2.80 20.39 -2.75
N LYS A 256 3.64 21.42 -2.80
CA LYS A 256 3.90 22.32 -1.68
C LYS A 256 2.66 23.07 -1.21
N ASP A 257 1.79 23.48 -2.12
CA ASP A 257 0.58 24.23 -1.80
C ASP A 257 -0.48 23.33 -1.12
N GLU A 258 -0.58 22.06 -1.53
CA GLU A 258 -1.56 21.10 -0.97
C GLU A 258 -1.04 20.40 0.29
N CYS A 259 0.24 20.03 0.33
CA CYS A 259 0.89 19.35 1.44
C CYS A 259 2.30 19.91 1.68
N PRO A 260 2.44 21.05 2.38
CA PRO A 260 3.73 21.70 2.62
C PRO A 260 4.74 20.84 3.39
N THR A 261 4.26 19.82 4.10
CA THR A 261 5.06 18.87 4.88
C THR A 261 5.29 17.54 4.16
N HIS A 262 5.03 17.47 2.85
CA HIS A 262 5.22 16.24 2.09
C HIS A 262 6.71 15.80 2.14
N PRO A 263 7.00 14.52 2.44
CA PRO A 263 8.36 14.05 2.73
C PRO A 263 9.34 14.22 1.57
N ASP A 264 8.85 14.16 0.33
CA ASP A 264 9.70 14.22 -0.87
C ASP A 264 10.10 15.66 -1.28
N LEU A 265 9.47 16.69 -0.72
CA LEU A 265 9.73 18.09 -1.11
C LEU A 265 11.21 18.49 -1.02
N PRO A 266 11.97 18.17 0.06
CA PRO A 266 13.37 18.55 0.16
C PRO A 266 14.25 17.95 -0.94
N GLU A 267 14.00 16.70 -1.34
CA GLU A 267 14.76 16.03 -2.40
C GLU A 267 14.43 16.62 -3.77
N ILE A 268 13.15 16.83 -4.06
CA ILE A 268 12.70 17.45 -5.32
C ILE A 268 13.24 18.88 -5.45
N GLU A 269 13.23 19.66 -4.36
CA GLU A 269 13.77 21.03 -4.34
C GLU A 269 15.28 21.04 -4.67
N LYS A 270 16.03 20.07 -4.14
CA LYS A 270 17.45 19.92 -4.45
C LYS A 270 17.66 19.65 -5.95
N GLU A 271 16.94 18.70 -6.54
CA GLU A 271 17.04 18.38 -7.97
C GLU A 271 16.71 19.58 -8.88
N ILE A 272 15.69 20.37 -8.51
CA ILE A 272 15.31 21.57 -9.26
C ILE A 272 16.42 22.64 -9.19
N ASN A 273 17.02 22.84 -8.02
CA ASN A 273 18.06 23.84 -7.85
C ASN A 273 19.35 23.52 -8.63
N GLU A 274 19.60 22.26 -8.96
CA GLU A 274 20.75 21.83 -9.80
C GLU A 274 20.59 22.21 -11.29
N ILE A 275 19.40 22.64 -11.71
CA ILE A 275 19.10 22.97 -13.11
C ILE A 275 18.72 24.44 -13.33
N LYS A 276 18.80 25.24 -12.26
CA LYS A 276 18.54 26.68 -12.26
C LYS A 276 19.78 27.47 -12.68
#